data_AF-A0A950XHZ5-F1
#
_entry.id   AF-A0A950XHZ5-F1
#
_cell.length_a   1.000
_cell.length_b   1.000
_cell.length_c   1.000
_cell.angle_alpha   90.00
_cell.angle_beta   90.00
_cell.angle_gamma   90.00
#
_symmetry.space_group_name_H-M   'P 1'
#
loop_
_entity.id
_entity.type
_entity.pdbx_description
1 polymer ?
#
loop_
_entity_poly.entity_id
_entity_poly.type
_entity_poly.pdbx_seq_one_letter_code
_entity_poly.pdbx_strand_id
1 'polypeptide(L)'
;MLPIVTTAVWGVLLIPGLLGAALSVMFFDAPGSMSNPAAWLNALIVVSFPCLCLIAIAGSWVVWAAHRGRPRTHFPYAAVALALLPALPIAYVAAAMVIQTLGVLTSGQPLGLHTTIIKQP
;
A
#
# COMPACT_ATOMS: atom_id res chain seq x y z
N MET A 1 14.63 -18.01 -7.80
CA MET A 1 13.72 -17.25 -8.69
C MET A 1 12.85 -16.30 -7.91
N LEU A 2 12.20 -16.73 -6.81
CA LEU A 2 11.42 -15.85 -5.92
C LEU A 2 12.06 -14.47 -5.63
N PRO A 3 13.30 -14.34 -5.11
CA PRO A 3 13.87 -13.03 -4.78
C PRO A 3 14.04 -12.10 -6.00
N ILE A 4 14.30 -12.67 -7.18
CA ILE A 4 14.42 -11.91 -8.44
C ILE A 4 13.05 -11.33 -8.81
N VAL A 5 11.99 -12.14 -8.75
CA VAL A 5 10.62 -11.71 -9.03
C VAL A 5 10.17 -10.67 -8.01
N THR A 6 10.40 -10.91 -6.71
CA THR A 6 10.11 -9.98 -5.62
C THR A 6 10.80 -8.63 -5.84
N THR A 7 12.07 -8.65 -6.26
CA THR A 7 12.83 -7.42 -6.57
C THR A 7 12.30 -6.71 -7.81
N ALA A 8 11.93 -7.43 -8.88
CA ALA A 8 11.39 -6.81 -10.08
C ALA A 8 10.01 -6.18 -9.83
N VAL A 9 9.08 -6.92 -9.21
CA VAL A 9 7.71 -6.45 -8.94
C VAL A 9 7.73 -5.30 -7.93
N TRP A 10 8.33 -5.50 -6.76
CA TRP A 10 8.32 -4.48 -5.72
C TRP A 10 9.31 -3.35 -5.99
N GLY A 11 10.39 -3.60 -6.72
CA GLY A 11 11.32 -2.53 -7.13
C GLY A 11 10.68 -1.55 -8.10
N VAL A 12 9.87 -2.04 -9.05
CA VAL A 12 9.10 -1.16 -9.95
C VAL A 12 8.02 -0.40 -9.18
N LEU A 13 7.29 -1.07 -8.28
CA LEU A 13 6.24 -0.45 -7.47
C LEU A 13 6.77 0.48 -6.36
N LEU A 14 8.03 0.33 -5.96
CA LEU A 14 8.68 1.20 -4.99
C LEU A 14 8.75 2.65 -5.49
N ILE A 15 8.97 2.87 -6.80
CA ILE A 15 9.09 4.21 -7.39
C ILE A 15 7.81 5.04 -7.21
N PRO A 16 6.62 4.60 -7.68
CA PRO A 16 5.38 5.32 -7.41
C PRO A 16 5.02 5.32 -5.92
N GLY A 17 5.42 4.29 -5.16
CA GLY A 17 5.25 4.25 -3.71
C GLY A 17 6.01 5.36 -2.97
N LEU A 18 7.26 5.63 -3.35
CA LEU A 18 8.07 6.72 -2.82
C LEU A 18 7.48 8.08 -3.18
N LEU A 19 6.97 8.23 -4.40
CA LEU A 19 6.27 9.44 -4.81
C LEU A 19 5.00 9.66 -3.95
N GLY A 20 4.21 8.62 -3.74
CA GLY A 20 3.04 8.67 -2.85
C GLY A 20 3.41 9.05 -1.41
N ALA A 21 4.50 8.48 -0.89
CA ALA A 21 5.00 8.81 0.44
C ALA A 21 5.49 10.27 0.54
N ALA A 22 6.15 10.80 -0.50
CA ALA A 22 6.55 12.21 -0.53
C ALA A 22 5.33 13.15 -0.56
N LEU A 23 4.25 12.74 -1.22
CA LEU A 23 3.00 13.49 -1.30
C LEU A 23 2.06 13.26 -0.11
N SER A 24 2.42 12.39 0.84
CA SER A 24 1.52 12.06 1.97
C SER A 24 1.26 13.24 2.89
N VAL A 25 2.13 14.26 2.88
CA VAL A 25 1.92 15.50 3.66
C VAL A 25 0.69 16.26 3.18
N MET A 26 0.31 16.13 1.90
CA MET A 26 -0.88 16.78 1.35
C MET A 26 -2.18 16.28 1.99
N PHE A 27 -2.19 15.10 2.64
CA PHE A 27 -3.36 14.63 3.39
C PHE A 27 -3.70 15.54 4.58
N PHE A 28 -2.76 16.36 5.05
CA PHE A 28 -2.94 17.24 6.20
C PHE A 28 -3.20 18.71 5.85
N ASP A 29 -3.34 19.02 4.55
CA ASP A 29 -3.53 20.41 4.08
C ASP A 29 -4.95 20.95 4.36
N ALA A 30 -5.93 20.06 4.61
CA ALA A 30 -7.29 20.46 4.95
C ALA A 30 -7.45 20.84 6.44
N PRO A 31 -8.17 21.93 6.77
CA PRO A 31 -8.41 22.33 8.15
C PRO A 31 -9.17 21.22 8.91
N GLY A 32 -8.66 20.84 10.09
CA GLY A 32 -9.19 19.73 10.88
C GLY A 32 -8.70 18.33 10.47
N SER A 33 -7.86 18.20 9.44
CA SER A 33 -7.32 16.90 9.04
C SER A 33 -6.40 16.27 10.10
N MET A 34 -5.69 17.09 10.89
CA MET A 34 -4.82 16.59 11.96
C MET A 34 -5.56 15.86 13.09
N SER A 35 -6.84 16.20 13.33
CA SER A 35 -7.68 15.51 14.32
C SER A 35 -8.49 14.36 13.71
N ASN A 36 -8.39 14.11 12.40
CA ASN A 36 -9.11 13.05 11.73
C ASN A 36 -8.27 11.75 11.72
N PRO A 37 -8.69 10.68 12.42
CA PRO A 37 -7.95 9.42 12.47
C PRO A 37 -7.87 8.73 11.09
N ALA A 38 -8.83 8.98 10.19
CA ALA A 38 -8.82 8.40 8.85
C ALA A 38 -7.70 9.01 7.98
N ALA A 39 -7.41 10.30 8.14
CA ALA A 39 -6.32 10.97 7.41
C ALA A 39 -4.96 10.40 7.84
N TRP A 40 -4.76 10.22 9.15
CA TRP A 40 -3.58 9.57 9.72
C TRP A 40 -3.40 8.13 9.23
N LEU A 41 -4.47 7.34 9.22
CA LEU A 41 -4.40 5.95 8.78
C LEU A 41 -3.99 5.85 7.30
N ASN A 42 -4.58 6.70 6.44
CA ASN A 42 -4.22 6.74 5.02
C ASN A 42 -2.76 7.19 4.80
N ALA A 43 -2.31 8.22 5.51
CA ALA A 43 -0.93 8.68 5.43
C ALA A 43 0.05 7.57 5.86
N LEU A 44 -0.22 6.87 6.96
CA LEU A 44 0.62 5.77 7.44
C LEU A 44 0.67 4.60 6.46
N ILE A 45 -0.43 4.26 5.81
CA ILE A 45 -0.49 3.19 4.79
C ILE A 45 0.37 3.55 3.58
N VAL A 46 0.26 4.78 3.09
CA VAL A 46 1.02 5.25 1.93
C VAL A 46 2.52 5.32 2.24
N VAL A 47 2.90 5.81 3.43
CA VAL A 47 4.31 5.92 3.86
C VAL A 47 4.92 4.55 4.19
N SER A 48 4.14 3.62 4.75
CA SER A 48 4.65 2.28 5.08
C SER A 48 4.89 1.42 3.84
N PHE A 49 4.13 1.60 2.76
CA PHE A 49 4.27 0.82 1.53
C PHE A 49 5.71 0.71 0.97
N PRO A 50 6.46 1.82 0.72
CA PRO A 50 7.84 1.72 0.24
C PRO A 50 8.76 1.02 1.24
N CYS A 51 8.58 1.23 2.54
CA CYS A 51 9.33 0.52 3.58
C CYS A 51 9.06 -0.99 3.53
N LEU A 52 7.80 -1.39 3.38
CA LEU A 52 7.41 -2.80 3.26
C LEU A 52 7.99 -3.43 1.98
N CYS A 53 8.03 -2.69 0.86
CA CYS A 53 8.68 -3.15 -0.37
C CYS A 53 10.17 -3.44 -0.15
N LEU A 54 10.90 -2.54 0.51
CA LEU A 54 12.31 -2.74 0.84
C LEU A 54 12.51 -3.95 1.76
N ILE A 55 11.66 -4.10 2.78
CA ILE A 55 11.70 -5.25 3.70
C ILE A 55 11.41 -6.56 2.96
N ALA A 56 10.44 -6.58 2.04
CA ALA A 56 10.11 -7.75 1.24
C ALA A 56 11.27 -8.16 0.31
N ILE A 57 11.91 -7.17 -0.33
CA ILE A 57 13.10 -7.39 -1.15
C ILE A 57 14.23 -7.94 -0.28
N ALA A 58 14.64 -7.23 0.76
CA ALA A 58 15.73 -7.64 1.64
C ALA A 58 15.46 -9.02 2.28
N GLY A 59 14.25 -9.23 2.80
CA GLY A 59 13.82 -10.49 3.41
C GLY A 59 13.86 -11.66 2.43
N SER A 60 13.46 -11.46 1.17
CA SER A 60 13.54 -12.51 0.14
C SER A 60 14.98 -12.92 -0.17
N TRP A 61 15.92 -11.98 -0.14
CA TRP A 61 17.36 -12.25 -0.33
C TRP A 61 17.99 -12.90 0.91
N VAL A 62 17.61 -12.48 2.12
CA VAL A 62 18.07 -13.10 3.37
C VAL A 62 17.61 -14.56 3.47
N VAL A 63 16.35 -14.84 3.17
CA VAL A 63 15.82 -16.21 3.16
C VAL A 63 16.53 -17.06 2.10
N TRP A 64 16.77 -16.50 0.90
CA TRP A 64 17.54 -17.20 -0.12
C TRP A 64 18.97 -17.52 0.32
N ALA A 65 19.66 -16.55 0.94
CA ALA A 65 21.03 -16.72 1.43
C ALA A 65 21.11 -17.77 2.55
N ALA A 66 20.18 -17.74 3.50
CA ALA A 66 20.11 -18.69 4.62
C ALA A 66 19.86 -20.15 4.18
N HIS A 67 19.18 -20.35 3.05
CA HIS A 67 18.82 -21.68 2.54
C HIS A 67 19.73 -22.19 1.40
N ARG A 68 20.79 -21.45 1.05
CA ARG A 68 21.63 -21.74 -0.13
C ARG A 68 22.36 -23.10 -0.10
N GLY A 69 22.39 -23.80 1.04
CA GLY A 69 23.02 -25.12 1.21
C GLY A 69 22.13 -26.23 1.78
N ARG A 70 20.81 -26.02 1.93
CA ARG A 70 19.87 -27.03 2.47
C ARG A 70 19.00 -27.61 1.34
N PRO A 71 18.59 -28.90 1.41
CA PRO A 71 17.76 -29.51 0.38
C PRO A 71 16.46 -28.73 0.16
N ARG A 72 16.12 -28.54 -1.12
CA ARG A 72 15.03 -27.70 -1.66
C ARG A 72 13.61 -28.07 -1.20
N THR A 73 13.45 -29.14 -0.42
CA THR A 73 12.14 -29.67 0.00
C THR A 73 11.44 -28.80 1.05
N HIS A 74 12.16 -27.86 1.69
CA HIS A 74 11.60 -26.93 2.68
C HIS A 74 11.64 -25.47 2.18
N PHE A 75 11.25 -25.23 0.92
CA PHE A 75 11.05 -23.85 0.45
C PHE A 75 9.72 -23.32 1.02
N PRO A 76 9.74 -22.41 2.01
CA PRO A 76 8.74 -22.42 3.08
C PRO A 76 7.77 -21.25 2.96
N TYR A 77 6.58 -21.41 3.54
CA TYR A 77 5.55 -20.38 3.67
C TYR A 77 6.09 -19.00 4.09
N ALA A 78 7.18 -18.94 4.87
CA ALA A 78 7.85 -17.70 5.29
C ALA A 78 8.36 -16.84 4.12
N ALA A 79 8.91 -17.45 3.06
CA ALA A 79 9.42 -16.70 1.90
C ALA A 79 8.27 -16.06 1.11
N VAL A 80 7.15 -16.77 1.00
CA VAL A 80 5.93 -16.29 0.34
C VAL A 80 5.27 -15.20 1.19
N ALA A 81 5.18 -15.39 2.51
CA ALA A 81 4.64 -14.39 3.44
C ALA A 81 5.42 -13.06 3.37
N LEU A 82 6.76 -13.12 3.37
CA LEU A 82 7.62 -11.94 3.19
C LEU A 82 7.43 -11.28 1.83
N ALA A 83 7.28 -12.06 0.76
CA ALA A 83 7.05 -11.53 -0.58
C ALA A 83 5.66 -10.88 -0.74
N LEU A 84 4.66 -11.32 0.03
CA LEU A 84 3.29 -10.80 -0.01
C LEU A 84 3.04 -9.66 0.99
N LEU A 85 4.02 -9.33 1.83
CA LEU A 85 3.90 -8.30 2.86
C LEU A 85 3.47 -6.91 2.31
N PRO A 86 3.99 -6.44 1.15
CA PRO A 86 3.54 -5.19 0.55
C PRO A 86 2.16 -5.28 -0.12
N ALA A 87 1.60 -6.48 -0.30
CA ALA A 87 0.25 -6.64 -0.83
C ALA A 87 -0.84 -6.28 0.20
N LEU A 88 -0.51 -6.26 1.49
CA LEU A 88 -1.43 -5.93 2.58
C LEU A 88 -1.97 -4.49 2.47
N PRO A 89 -1.13 -3.44 2.36
CA PRO A 89 -1.63 -2.08 2.13
C PRO A 89 -2.36 -1.94 0.78
N ILE A 90 -1.94 -2.65 -0.27
CA ILE A 90 -2.62 -2.64 -1.57
C ILE A 90 -4.04 -3.20 -1.44
N ALA A 91 -4.20 -4.34 -0.76
CA ALA A 91 -5.50 -4.98 -0.54
C ALA A 91 -6.44 -4.08 0.27
N TYR A 92 -5.91 -3.38 1.28
CA TYR A 92 -6.70 -2.41 2.06
C TYR A 92 -7.22 -1.27 1.18
N VAL A 93 -6.33 -0.63 0.39
CA VAL A 93 -6.73 0.48 -0.50
C VAL A 93 -7.73 0.01 -1.55
N ALA A 94 -7.51 -1.17 -2.14
CA ALA A 94 -8.44 -1.75 -3.11
C ALA A 94 -9.82 -2.00 -2.47
N ALA A 95 -9.86 -2.56 -1.26
CA ALA A 95 -11.12 -2.77 -0.54
C ALA A 95 -11.83 -1.45 -0.21
N ALA A 96 -11.09 -0.43 0.24
CA ALA A 96 -11.65 0.89 0.51
C ALA A 96 -12.25 1.54 -0.75
N MET A 97 -11.57 1.41 -1.89
CA MET A 97 -12.06 1.90 -3.19
C MET A 97 -13.32 1.17 -3.64
N VAL A 98 -13.38 -0.16 -3.49
CA VAL A 98 -14.57 -0.96 -3.80
C VAL A 98 -15.74 -0.53 -2.92
N ILE A 99 -15.53 -0.35 -1.61
CA ILE A 99 -16.59 0.09 -0.68
C ILE A 99 -17.10 1.48 -1.04
N GLN A 100 -16.22 2.44 -1.36
CA GLN A 100 -16.64 3.77 -1.82
C GLN A 100 -17.43 3.70 -3.12
N THR A 101 -16.96 2.92 -4.09
CA THR A 101 -17.63 2.76 -5.39
C THR A 101 -19.03 2.16 -5.21
N LEU A 102 -19.16 1.15 -4.35
CA LEU A 102 -20.46 0.56 -4.01
C LEU A 102 -21.37 1.57 -3.30
N GLY A 103 -20.83 2.39 -2.39
CA GLY A 103 -21.60 3.45 -1.71
C GLY A 103 -22.14 4.52 -2.68
N VAL A 104 -21.37 4.88 -3.71
CA VAL A 104 -21.82 5.81 -4.76
C VAL A 104 -22.90 5.20 -5.64
N LEU A 105 -22.77 3.92 -5.99
CA LEU A 105 -23.76 3.20 -6.79
C LEU A 105 -25.08 3.01 -6.04
N THR A 106 -25.05 2.81 -4.73
CA THR A 106 -26.27 2.62 -3.90
C THR A 106 -26.93 3.94 -3.50
N SER A 107 -26.22 5.07 -3.48
CA SER A 107 -26.77 6.39 -3.15
C SER A 107 -27.44 7.11 -4.33
N GLY A 108 -27.28 6.62 -5.56
CA GLY A 108 -27.88 7.20 -6.76
C GLY A 108 -27.33 8.57 -7.16
N GLN A 109 -26.20 9.02 -6.60
CA GLN A 109 -25.60 10.30 -6.94
C GLN A 109 -24.77 10.20 -8.25
N PRO A 110 -24.95 11.13 -9.21
CA PRO A 110 -24.13 11.17 -10.41
C PRO A 110 -22.67 11.51 -10.04
N LEU A 111 -21.74 10.80 -10.67
CA LEU A 111 -20.27 10.79 -10.47
C LEU A 111 -19.53 12.14 -10.69
N GLY A 112 -20.19 13.30 -10.59
CA GLY A 112 -19.65 14.59 -11.02
C GLY A 112 -19.99 15.83 -10.19
N LEU A 113 -20.57 15.75 -8.98
CA LEU A 113 -21.10 16.93 -8.26
C LEU A 113 -20.63 17.08 -6.81
N HIS A 114 -19.35 16.82 -6.54
CA HIS A 114 -18.74 17.14 -5.23
C HIS A 114 -18.03 18.52 -5.17
N THR A 115 -18.09 19.35 -6.22
CA THR A 115 -17.33 20.62 -6.30
C THR A 115 -18.12 21.92 -6.14
N THR A 116 -19.42 21.92 -5.87
CA THR A 116 -20.20 23.18 -5.83
C THR A 116 -21.17 23.34 -4.66
N ILE A 117 -20.81 22.92 -3.44
CA ILE A 117 -21.50 23.42 -2.23
C ILE A 117 -20.46 23.86 -1.20
N ILE A 118 -19.73 24.91 -1.57
CA ILE A 118 -19.16 25.84 -0.60
C ILE A 118 -20.35 26.55 0.06
N LYS A 119 -20.77 26.10 1.24
CA LYS A 119 -21.47 26.97 2.19
C LYS A 119 -20.39 27.67 3.02
N GLN A 120 -20.03 28.88 2.61
CA GLN A 120 -19.38 29.86 3.48
C GLN A 120 -20.38 30.27 4.57
N PRO A 121 -19.99 30.23 5.85
CA PRO A 121 -20.29 31.30 6.78
C PRO A 121 -19.16 32.34 6.80
#